data_AF-A0A1S8YT22-F1
#
_entry.id   AF-A0A1S8YT22-F1
#
_cell.length_a   1.000
_cell.length_b   1.000
_cell.length_c   1.000
_cell.angle_alpha   90.00
_cell.angle_beta   90.00
_cell.angle_gamma   90.00
#
_symmetry.space_group_name_H-M   'P 1'
#
loop_
_entity.id
_entity.type
_entity.pdbx_description
1 polymer ?
#
loop_
_entity_poly.entity_id
_entity_poly.type
_entity_poly.pdbx_seq_one_letter_code
_entity_poly.pdbx_strand_id
1 'polypeptide(L)' 'MTKYYTVGLRHLETFGKDKKGVTAIEYALIGVAMATLLAFILGDQNSGFLGAIREAFDNIADAIKSVTISK' A
#
# COMPACT_ATOMS: atom_id res chain seq x y z
N MET A 1 36.25 31.57 19.51
CA MET A 1 34.95 32.29 19.37
C MET A 1 34.21 31.90 18.09
N THR A 2 34.80 32.02 16.90
CA THR A 2 34.16 31.70 15.59
C THR A 2 33.76 30.23 15.40
N LYS A 3 34.46 29.30 16.06
CA LYS A 3 34.21 27.85 15.96
C LYS A 3 32.83 27.46 16.50
N TYR A 4 32.34 28.13 17.54
CA TYR A 4 31.03 27.83 18.14
C TYR A 4 29.88 28.44 17.33
N TYR A 5 30.07 29.65 16.81
CA TYR A 5 29.09 30.33 15.96
C TYR A 5 28.80 29.57 14.66
N THR A 6 29.85 29.02 14.03
CA THR A 6 29.70 28.22 12.81
C THR A 6 29.03 26.87 13.05
N VAL A 7 29.21 26.26 14.22
CA VAL A 7 28.51 25.01 14.59
C VAL A 7 27.01 25.24 14.80
N GLY A 8 26.63 26.35 15.45
CA GLY A 8 25.23 26.73 15.64
C GLY A 8 24.50 27.02 14.33
N LEU A 9 25.11 27.83 13.46
CA LEU A 9 24.54 28.11 12.12
C LEU A 9 24.40 26.84 11.27
N ARG A 10 25.38 25.93 11.33
CA ARG A 10 25.34 24.67 10.58
C ARG A 10 24.23 23.74 11.09
N HIS A 11 23.93 23.76 12.39
CA HIS A 11 22.78 23.04 12.95
C HIS A 11 21.44 23.60 12.45
N LEU A 12 21.29 24.92 12.42
CA LEU A 12 20.08 25.57 11.89
C LEU A 12 19.88 25.30 10.40
N GLU A 13 20.97 25.34 9.63
CA GLU A 13 20.96 25.00 8.20
C GLU A 13 20.56 23.53 7.99
N THR A 14 21.07 22.62 8.82
CA THR A 14 20.73 21.19 8.75
C THR A 14 19.28 20.94 9.19
N PHE A 15 18.80 21.68 10.19
CA PHE A 15 17.41 21.60 10.68
C PHE A 15 16.40 22.07 9.62
N GLY A 16 16.65 23.20 8.95
CA GLY A 16 15.79 23.67 7.85
C GLY A 16 15.85 22.80 6.60
N LYS A 17 16.94 22.05 6.41
CA LYS A 17 17.08 21.05 5.34
C LYS A 17 16.58 19.66 5.75
N ASP A 18 16.16 19.47 7.00
CA ASP A 18 15.71 18.17 7.48
C ASP A 18 14.31 17.86 6.95
N LYS A 19 14.24 16.96 5.97
CA LYS A 19 12.99 16.54 5.34
C LYS A 19 12.35 15.33 6.03
N LYS A 20 12.98 14.77 7.06
CA LYS A 20 12.51 13.52 7.71
C LYS A 20 11.05 13.61 8.20
N GLY A 21 10.62 14.77 8.68
CA GLY A 21 9.22 15.01 9.09
C GLY A 21 8.23 15.16 7.93
N VAL A 22 8.65 15.84 6.86
CA VAL A 22 7.83 16.04 5.64
C VAL A 22 7.65 14.72 4.88
N THR A 23 8.70 13.92 4.83
CA THR A 23 8.68 12.58 4.25
C THR A 23 7.73 11.63 5.02
N ALA A 24 7.62 11.76 6.34
CA ALA A 24 6.69 10.94 7.12
C ALA A 24 5.21 11.26 6.83
N ILE A 25 4.86 12.54 6.71
CA ILE A 25 3.46 12.94 6.40
C ILE A 25 3.06 12.61 4.96
N GLU A 26 3.99 12.70 4.02
CA GLU A 26 3.77 12.33 2.61
C GLU A 26 3.55 10.82 2.47
N TYR A 27 4.41 9.99 3.07
CA TYR A 27 4.22 8.54 3.06
C TYR A 27 2.97 8.09 3.82
N ALA A 28 2.60 8.79 4.91
CA ALA A 28 1.36 8.53 5.60
C ALA A 28 0.14 8.76 4.69
N LEU A 29 0.13 9.86 3.92
CA LEU A 29 -0.93 10.16 2.97
C LEU A 29 -0.99 9.13 1.82
N ILE A 30 0.17 8.73 1.28
CA ILE A 30 0.25 7.67 0.27
C ILE A 30 -0.30 6.35 0.84
N GLY A 31 0.00 6.02 2.10
CA GLY A 31 -0.53 4.84 2.78
C GLY A 31 -2.06 4.86 2.90
N VAL A 32 -2.64 6.01 3.25
CA VAL A 32 -4.10 6.20 3.27
C VAL A 32 -4.69 6.02 1.87
N ALA A 33 -4.10 6.63 0.85
CA ALA A 33 -4.55 6.49 -0.54
C ALA A 33 -4.54 5.02 -1.00
N MET A 34 -3.44 4.30 -0.74
CA MET A 34 -3.31 2.87 -1.07
C MET A 34 -4.32 2.01 -0.31
N ALA A 35 -4.54 2.27 0.98
CA ALA A 35 -5.52 1.53 1.78
C ALA A 35 -6.94 1.72 1.25
N THR A 36 -7.32 2.94 0.87
CA THR A 36 -8.66 3.21 0.30
C THR A 36 -8.87 2.56 -1.05
N LEU A 37 -7.85 2.58 -1.93
CA LEU A 37 -7.91 1.91 -3.23
C LEU A 37 -8.03 0.39 -3.07
N LEU A 38 -7.24 -0.21 -2.18
CA LEU A 38 -7.33 -1.63 -1.88
C LEU A 38 -8.69 -2.00 -1.29
N ALA A 39 -9.22 -1.19 -0.37
CA ALA A 39 -10.56 -1.39 0.17
C ALA A 39 -11.65 -1.31 -0.91
N PHE A 40 -11.50 -0.45 -1.92
CA PHE A 40 -12.44 -0.38 -3.04
C PHE A 40 -12.38 -1.61 -3.94
N ILE A 41 -11.17 -2.10 -4.27
CA ILE A 41 -10.98 -3.25 -5.17
C ILE A 41 -11.30 -4.58 -4.47
N LEU A 42 -10.91 -4.71 -3.20
CA LEU A 42 -10.94 -5.97 -2.44
C LEU A 42 -12.07 -6.01 -1.40
N GLY A 43 -12.77 -4.90 -1.15
CA GLY A 43 -13.78 -4.80 -0.09
C GLY A 43 -15.06 -5.56 -0.39
N ASP A 44 -15.35 -5.81 -1.68
CA ASP A 44 -16.44 -6.68 -2.06
C ASP A 44 -15.93 -8.11 -2.31
N GLN A 45 -16.41 -9.04 -1.48
CA GLN A 45 -16.04 -10.46 -1.57
C GLN A 45 -16.95 -11.27 -2.49
N ASN A 46 -18.12 -10.74 -2.83
CA ASN A 46 -19.14 -11.43 -3.62
C ASN A 46 -19.30 -10.83 -5.02
N SER A 47 -18.89 -9.57 -5.22
CA SER A 47 -18.89 -8.90 -6.51
C SER A 47 -17.57 -8.14 -6.74
N GLY A 48 -17.34 -7.64 -7.95
CA GLY A 48 -16.08 -6.96 -8.29
C GLY A 48 -14.89 -7.92 -8.51
N PHE A 49 -13.67 -7.44 -8.26
CA PHE A 49 -12.43 -8.16 -8.62
C PHE A 49 -12.27 -9.48 -7.86
N LEU A 50 -12.53 -9.48 -6.55
CA LEU A 50 -12.40 -10.69 -5.73
C LEU A 50 -13.47 -11.73 -6.09
N GLY A 51 -14.69 -11.27 -6.37
CA GLY A 51 -15.78 -12.13 -6.85
C GLY A 51 -15.45 -12.79 -8.19
N ALA A 52 -14.90 -12.05 -9.15
CA ALA A 52 -14.51 -12.60 -10.46
C ALA A 52 -13.39 -13.66 -10.34
N ILE A 53 -12.41 -13.45 -9.45
CA ILE A 53 -11.39 -14.46 -9.17
C ILE A 53 -12.03 -15.71 -8.57
N ARG A 54 -12.92 -15.53 -7.59
CA ARG A 54 -13.61 -16.64 -6.93
C ARG A 54 -14.42 -17.47 -7.94
N GLU A 55 -15.19 -16.81 -8.80
CA GLU A 55 -15.97 -17.45 -9.85
C GLU A 55 -15.09 -18.25 -10.82
N ALA A 56 -13.94 -17.70 -11.23
CA ALA A 56 -13.00 -18.41 -12.08
C ALA A 56 -12.46 -19.69 -11.40
N PHE A 57 -12.13 -19.63 -10.10
CA PHE A 57 -11.70 -20.81 -9.34
C PHE A 57 -12.82 -21.83 -9.14
N ASP A 58 -14.05 -21.38 -8.89
CA ASP A 58 -15.21 -22.26 -8.76
C ASP A 58 -15.47 -23.01 -10.08
N ASN A 59 -15.39 -22.32 -11.22
CA ASN A 59 -15.50 -22.93 -12.55
C ASN A 59 -14.41 -23.99 -12.81
N ILE A 60 -13.17 -23.72 -12.40
CA ILE A 60 -12.07 -24.69 -12.50
C ILE A 60 -12.35 -25.91 -11.60
N ALA A 61 -12.78 -25.68 -10.36
CA ALA A 61 -13.10 -26.75 -9.43
C ALA A 61 -14.23 -27.64 -9.97
N ASP A 62 -15.26 -27.05 -10.58
CA ASP A 62 -16.38 -27.79 -11.13
C ASP A 62 -15.99 -28.54 -12.42
N ALA A 63 -15.14 -27.98 -13.27
CA ALA A 63 -14.57 -28.71 -14.40
C ALA A 63 -13.78 -29.95 -13.94
N ILE A 64 -12.99 -29.83 -12.86
CA ILE A 64 -12.23 -30.96 -12.28
C ILE A 64 -13.18 -32.02 -11.72
N LYS A 65 -14.21 -31.62 -10.96
CA LYS A 65 -15.21 -32.56 -10.43
C LYS A 65 -15.96 -33.27 -11.56
N SER A 66 -16.36 -32.54 -12.59
CA SER A 66 -17.06 -33.11 -13.75
C SER A 66 -16.23 -34.21 -14.42
N VAL A 67 -14.93 -33.98 -14.60
CA VAL A 67 -14.03 -34.98 -15.20
C VAL A 67 -13.81 -36.18 -14.27
N THR A 68 -13.79 -35.95 -12.96
CA THR A 68 -13.50 -36.99 -11.97
C THR A 68 -14.71 -37.89 -11.67
N ILE A 69 -15.93 -37.34 -11.66
CA ILE A 69 -17.17 -38.07 -11.36
C ILE A 69 -17.73 -38.78 -12.61
N SER A 70 -17.39 -38.31 -13.81
CA SER A 70 -17.84 -38.90 -15.08
C SER A 70 -17.07 -40.18 -15.50
N LYS A 71 -16.24 -40.75 -14.62
CA LYS A 71 -15.48 -41.98 -14.88
C LYS A 71 -15.81 -43.05 -13.85
#